data_AF-A0AA86ZQS3-F1
#
_entry.id   AF-A0AA86ZQS3-F1
#
_cell.length_a   1.000
_cell.length_b   1.000
_cell.length_c   1.000
_cell.angle_alpha   90.00
_cell.angle_beta   90.00
_cell.angle_gamma   90.00
#
_symmetry.space_group_name_H-M   'P 1'
#
loop_
_entity.id
_entity.type
_entity.pdbx_description
1 polymer ?
#
loop_
_entity_poly.entity_id
_entity_poly.type
_entity_poly.pdbx_seq_one_letter_code
_entity_poly.pdbx_strand_id
1 'polypeptide(L)'
;MQNIVRKSYSEDLQDYIKNTEKIYPPIWLVMNELTLGTSIHLYKLMSKSNQRRISSYFGCKTDELVSWLESINLIRNICCHNGILADFKLKTRAKVPKEYKSSSELKTVLLKIKPEVYTNRLAFQLCIIVKLMSKINNNYTYRDLRNSVKKLLDESTPATYYGFQNQEAIQKLFKVKILKDNSSLILY
;
A
#
# COMPACT_ATOMS: atom_id res chain seq x y z
N MET A 1 -3.56 -9.70 -22.37
CA MET A 1 -3.60 -8.24 -22.61
C MET A 1 -4.47 -7.86 -23.81
N GLN A 2 -4.33 -8.50 -24.98
CA GLN A 2 -5.14 -8.19 -26.18
C GLN A 2 -6.67 -8.20 -25.96
N ASN A 3 -7.22 -9.14 -25.18
CA ASN A 3 -8.66 -9.21 -24.89
C ASN A 3 -9.17 -8.12 -23.92
N ILE A 4 -8.30 -7.52 -23.10
CA ILE A 4 -8.66 -6.41 -22.20
C ILE A 4 -8.70 -5.10 -22.99
N VAL A 5 -7.74 -4.93 -23.92
CA VAL A 5 -7.64 -3.78 -24.82
C VAL A 5 -8.86 -3.66 -25.74
N ARG A 6 -9.35 -4.79 -26.29
CA ARG A 6 -10.54 -4.80 -27.16
C ARG A 6 -11.88 -4.52 -26.46
N LYS A 7 -11.94 -4.64 -25.13
CA LYS A 7 -13.17 -4.42 -24.33
C LYS A 7 -13.10 -3.15 -23.48
N SER A 8 -12.06 -2.34 -23.62
CA SER A 8 -11.95 -1.11 -22.85
C SER A 8 -12.89 -0.03 -23.39
N TYR A 9 -13.59 0.63 -22.47
CA TYR A 9 -14.42 1.82 -22.73
C TYR A 9 -13.59 3.12 -22.83
N SER A 10 -12.27 3.02 -22.70
CA SER A 10 -11.36 4.17 -22.74
C SER A 10 -11.30 4.79 -24.14
N GLU A 11 -11.74 6.04 -24.25
CA GLU A 11 -11.69 6.83 -25.49
C GLU A 11 -10.26 6.94 -26.02
N ASP A 12 -9.28 7.15 -25.14
CA ASP A 12 -7.86 7.24 -25.49
C ASP A 12 -7.33 5.95 -26.14
N LEU A 13 -7.75 4.79 -25.63
CA LEU A 13 -7.32 3.50 -26.16
C LEU A 13 -8.01 3.19 -27.49
N GLN A 14 -9.28 3.55 -27.62
CA GLN A 14 -10.02 3.39 -28.87
C GLN A 14 -9.47 4.31 -29.97
N ASP A 15 -9.15 5.56 -29.64
CA ASP A 15 -8.52 6.50 -30.56
C ASP A 15 -7.13 6.02 -30.99
N TYR A 16 -6.31 5.55 -30.04
CA TYR A 16 -5.01 4.96 -30.35
C TYR A 16 -5.14 3.79 -31.32
N ILE A 17 -6.01 2.82 -31.05
CA ILE A 17 -6.23 1.64 -31.92
C ILE A 17 -6.71 2.05 -33.32
N LYS A 18 -7.55 3.09 -33.42
CA LYS A 18 -8.08 3.56 -34.70
C LYS A 18 -7.02 4.28 -35.54
N ASN A 19 -6.12 5.01 -34.90
CA ASN A 19 -5.16 5.88 -35.56
C ASN A 19 -3.75 5.27 -35.68
N THR A 20 -3.55 4.00 -35.30
CA THR A 20 -2.24 3.35 -35.37
C THR A 20 -2.28 1.90 -35.84
N GLU A 21 -1.29 1.52 -36.64
CA GLU A 21 -1.06 0.12 -37.03
C GLU A 21 -0.17 -0.63 -36.02
N LYS A 22 0.27 0.03 -34.94
CA LYS A 22 1.14 -0.58 -33.93
C LYS A 22 0.39 -1.66 -33.15
N ILE A 23 1.00 -2.84 -33.07
CA ILE A 23 0.44 -4.03 -32.40
C ILE A 23 0.25 -3.83 -30.89
N TYR A 24 1.05 -2.95 -30.27
CA TYR A 24 1.03 -2.73 -28.82
C TYR A 24 0.88 -1.24 -28.47
N PRO A 25 0.00 -0.90 -27.50
CA PRO A 25 -0.10 0.46 -26.96
C PRO A 25 1.14 0.88 -26.17
N PRO A 26 1.46 2.18 -26.11
CA PRO A 26 2.55 2.69 -25.29
C PRO A 26 2.28 2.43 -23.80
N ILE A 27 3.34 2.39 -23.01
CA ILE A 27 3.24 1.98 -21.60
C ILE A 27 2.31 2.89 -20.78
N TRP A 28 2.32 4.21 -21.04
CA TRP A 28 1.46 5.15 -20.32
C TRP A 28 -0.02 4.86 -20.54
N LEU A 29 -0.39 4.48 -21.78
CA LEU A 29 -1.76 4.15 -22.13
C LEU A 29 -2.18 2.82 -21.50
N VAL A 30 -1.28 1.82 -21.49
CA VAL A 30 -1.52 0.58 -20.74
C VAL A 30 -1.73 0.85 -19.26
N MET A 31 -0.92 1.71 -18.66
CA MET A 31 -1.00 2.01 -17.23
C MET A 31 -2.33 2.67 -16.84
N ASN A 32 -2.93 3.47 -17.72
CA ASN A 32 -4.25 4.08 -17.48
C ASN A 32 -5.38 3.03 -17.43
N GLU A 33 -5.25 1.94 -18.19
CA GLU A 33 -6.23 0.85 -18.25
C GLU A 33 -6.08 -0.17 -17.13
N LEU A 34 -4.92 -0.22 -16.48
CA LEU A 34 -4.62 -1.23 -15.49
C LEU A 34 -5.23 -0.88 -14.15
N THR A 35 -6.13 -1.75 -13.68
CA THR A 35 -6.51 -1.73 -12.26
C THR A 35 -5.30 -2.07 -11.39
N LEU A 36 -5.32 -1.63 -10.12
CA LEU A 36 -4.33 -2.03 -9.13
C LEU A 36 -4.20 -3.57 -9.04
N GLY A 37 -5.31 -4.30 -9.06
CA GLY A 37 -5.32 -5.77 -9.03
C GLY A 37 -4.59 -6.38 -10.23
N THR A 38 -4.83 -5.85 -11.44
CA THR A 38 -4.15 -6.30 -12.66
C THR A 38 -2.66 -5.98 -12.60
N SER A 39 -2.28 -4.80 -12.08
CA SER A 39 -0.87 -4.40 -11.91
C SER A 39 -0.13 -5.35 -10.96
N ILE A 40 -0.78 -5.74 -9.86
CA ILE A 40 -0.22 -6.72 -8.91
C ILE A 40 -0.09 -8.09 -9.54
N HIS A 41 -1.09 -8.50 -10.35
CA HIS A 41 -1.02 -9.76 -11.07
C HIS A 41 0.15 -9.77 -12.07
N LEU A 42 0.35 -8.69 -12.82
CA LEU A 42 1.50 -8.54 -13.72
C LEU A 42 2.82 -8.64 -12.96
N TYR A 43 2.94 -7.96 -11.81
CA TYR A 43 4.13 -8.07 -10.95
C TYR A 43 4.43 -9.52 -10.55
N LYS A 44 3.42 -10.30 -10.17
CA LYS A 44 3.59 -11.74 -9.83
C LYS A 44 4.01 -12.60 -11.00
N LEU A 45 3.67 -12.22 -12.25
CA LEU A 45 4.06 -12.93 -13.47
C LEU A 45 5.48 -12.56 -13.95
N MET A 46 6.08 -11.48 -13.42
CA MET A 46 7.43 -11.09 -13.79
C MET A 46 8.46 -12.16 -13.41
N SER A 47 9.62 -12.14 -14.05
CA SER A 47 10.75 -12.97 -13.66
C SER A 47 11.16 -12.69 -12.20
N LYS A 48 11.70 -13.72 -11.52
CA LYS A 48 12.20 -13.57 -10.14
C LYS A 48 13.23 -12.45 -10.00
N SER A 49 14.05 -12.21 -11.03
CA SER A 49 15.03 -11.12 -11.07
C SER A 49 14.34 -9.75 -11.01
N ASN A 50 13.32 -9.52 -11.85
CA ASN A 50 12.57 -8.28 -11.87
C ASN A 50 11.79 -8.06 -10.57
N GLN A 51 11.17 -9.11 -10.04
CA GLN A 51 10.47 -9.03 -8.76
C GLN A 51 11.42 -8.62 -7.62
N ARG A 52 12.62 -9.22 -7.56
CA ARG A 52 13.65 -8.85 -6.58
C ARG A 52 14.14 -7.42 -6.76
N ARG A 53 14.33 -6.96 -7.99
CA ARG A 53 14.76 -5.58 -8.27
C ARG A 53 13.75 -4.58 -7.70
N ILE A 54 12.46 -4.81 -7.91
CA ILE A 54 11.39 -3.97 -7.39
C ILE A 54 11.29 -4.08 -5.86
N SER A 55 11.31 -5.29 -5.28
CA SER A 55 11.21 -5.44 -3.82
C SER A 55 12.40 -4.86 -3.08
N SER A 56 13.60 -4.94 -3.67
CA SER A 56 14.83 -4.36 -3.11
C SER A 56 14.75 -2.84 -3.03
N TYR A 57 14.11 -2.18 -4.00
CA TYR A 57 13.85 -0.74 -3.94
C TYR A 57 13.01 -0.35 -2.70
N PHE A 58 12.03 -1.18 -2.35
CA PHE A 58 11.22 -1.00 -1.13
C PHE A 58 11.89 -1.51 0.15
N GLY A 59 13.12 -2.02 0.06
CA GLY A 59 13.87 -2.55 1.20
C GLY A 59 13.24 -3.80 1.82
N CYS A 60 12.56 -4.64 1.01
CA CYS A 60 11.87 -5.83 1.50
C CYS A 60 12.08 -7.06 0.61
N LYS A 61 11.70 -8.21 1.13
CA LYS A 61 11.69 -9.46 0.34
C LYS A 61 10.51 -9.44 -0.64
N THR A 62 10.66 -10.18 -1.73
CA THR A 62 9.64 -10.27 -2.78
C THR A 62 8.28 -10.75 -2.27
N ASP A 63 8.28 -11.76 -1.40
CA ASP A 63 7.09 -12.31 -0.76
C ASP A 63 6.42 -11.35 0.23
N GLU A 64 7.22 -10.51 0.91
CA GLU A 64 6.71 -9.41 1.73
C GLU A 64 5.99 -8.37 0.85
N LEU A 65 6.64 -7.93 -0.24
CA LEU A 65 6.03 -6.94 -1.14
C LEU A 65 4.73 -7.45 -1.77
N VAL A 66 4.70 -8.69 -2.26
CA VAL A 66 3.47 -9.30 -2.81
C VAL A 66 2.36 -9.24 -1.76
N SER A 67 2.65 -9.68 -0.54
CA SER A 67 1.69 -9.72 0.56
C SER A 67 1.15 -8.32 0.92
N TRP A 68 2.01 -7.29 0.87
CA TRP A 68 1.62 -5.90 1.11
C TRP A 68 0.73 -5.35 0.01
N LEU A 69 1.09 -5.57 -1.25
CA LEU A 69 0.33 -5.12 -2.39
C LEU A 69 -1.07 -5.76 -2.43
N GLU A 70 -1.17 -7.06 -2.16
CA GLU A 70 -2.45 -7.75 -2.03
C GLU A 70 -3.30 -7.17 -0.90
N SER A 71 -2.69 -6.87 0.25
CA SER A 71 -3.37 -6.24 1.38
C SER A 71 -3.93 -4.87 1.00
N ILE A 72 -3.16 -4.04 0.27
CA ILE A 72 -3.61 -2.72 -0.21
C ILE A 72 -4.77 -2.87 -1.19
N ASN A 73 -4.68 -3.81 -2.13
CA ASN A 73 -5.75 -4.05 -3.10
C ASN A 73 -7.05 -4.49 -2.41
N LEU A 74 -6.95 -5.35 -1.40
CA LEU A 74 -8.10 -5.78 -0.62
C LEU A 74 -8.76 -4.61 0.12
N ILE A 75 -7.97 -3.74 0.77
CA ILE A 75 -8.49 -2.54 1.44
C ILE A 75 -9.17 -1.63 0.45
N ARG A 76 -8.54 -1.34 -0.69
CA ARG A 76 -9.11 -0.50 -1.73
C ARG A 76 -10.47 -1.03 -2.19
N ASN A 77 -10.56 -2.34 -2.39
CA ASN A 77 -11.81 -2.97 -2.82
C ASN A 77 -12.90 -2.83 -1.76
N ILE A 78 -12.55 -2.98 -0.47
CA ILE A 78 -13.49 -2.78 0.65
C ILE A 78 -14.02 -1.34 0.67
N CYS A 79 -13.14 -0.33 0.53
CA CYS A 79 -13.55 1.07 0.48
C CYS A 79 -14.55 1.33 -0.66
N CYS A 80 -14.30 0.74 -1.83
CA CYS A 80 -15.11 0.94 -3.04
C CYS A 80 -16.51 0.29 -2.91
N HIS A 81 -16.65 -0.73 -2.08
CA HIS A 81 -17.92 -1.42 -1.84
C HIS A 81 -18.58 -0.98 -0.51
N ASN A 82 -18.32 0.26 -0.07
CA ASN A 82 -18.89 0.87 1.14
C ASN A 82 -18.54 0.15 2.47
N GLY A 83 -17.42 -0.57 2.52
CA GLY A 83 -16.99 -1.21 3.75
C GLY A 83 -16.42 -0.22 4.76
N ILE A 84 -16.91 -0.29 6.01
CA ILE A 84 -16.38 0.47 7.14
C ILE A 84 -15.00 -0.09 7.51
N LEU A 85 -13.96 0.61 7.07
CA LEU A 85 -12.55 0.26 7.31
C LEU A 85 -12.18 0.19 8.80
N ALA A 86 -12.88 0.97 9.63
CA ALA A 86 -12.68 1.09 11.07
C ALA A 86 -12.87 -0.25 11.81
N ASP A 87 -13.87 -1.04 11.43
CA ASP A 87 -14.20 -2.31 12.11
C ASP A 87 -13.54 -3.53 11.48
N PHE A 88 -12.69 -3.31 10.48
CA PHE A 88 -12.17 -4.36 9.65
C PHE A 88 -10.93 -5.05 10.25
N LYS A 89 -11.01 -6.38 10.40
CA LYS A 89 -9.88 -7.28 10.70
C LYS A 89 -9.57 -8.10 9.46
N LEU A 90 -8.35 -7.99 8.93
CA LEU A 90 -7.92 -8.82 7.81
C LEU A 90 -7.85 -10.30 8.20
N LYS A 91 -8.65 -11.17 7.58
CA LYS A 91 -8.49 -12.64 7.75
C LYS A 91 -7.09 -13.10 7.30
N THR A 92 -6.57 -12.51 6.22
CA THR A 92 -5.22 -12.78 5.71
C THR A 92 -4.22 -11.80 6.31
N ARG A 93 -3.25 -12.29 7.10
CA ARG A 93 -2.22 -11.45 7.71
C ARG A 93 -1.12 -11.17 6.72
N ALA A 94 -0.94 -9.91 6.35
CA ALA A 94 0.25 -9.52 5.62
C ALA A 94 1.50 -9.66 6.50
N LYS A 95 2.67 -9.83 5.88
CA LYS A 95 3.93 -10.00 6.62
C LYS A 95 4.32 -8.69 7.31
N VAL A 96 4.61 -8.74 8.61
CA VAL A 96 5.01 -7.53 9.36
C VAL A 96 6.40 -7.07 8.88
N PRO A 97 6.58 -5.80 8.44
CA PRO A 97 7.89 -5.32 8.03
C PRO A 97 8.90 -5.37 9.18
N LYS A 98 10.15 -5.72 8.88
CA LYS A 98 11.20 -5.96 9.87
C LYS A 98 11.47 -4.75 10.77
N GLU A 99 11.32 -3.54 10.24
CA GLU A 99 11.57 -2.30 10.98
C GLU A 99 10.58 -2.15 12.14
N TYR A 100 9.33 -2.60 11.99
CA TYR A 100 8.32 -2.57 13.05
C TYR A 100 8.53 -3.64 14.13
N LYS A 101 9.50 -4.54 13.93
CA LYS A 101 9.96 -5.51 14.95
C LYS A 101 11.20 -5.04 15.69
N SER A 102 12.10 -4.38 14.97
CA SER A 102 13.48 -4.12 15.42
C SER A 102 13.78 -2.66 15.77
N SER A 103 13.12 -1.68 15.13
CA SER A 103 13.33 -0.26 15.44
C SER A 103 12.70 0.10 16.78
N SER A 104 13.46 0.75 17.66
CA SER A 104 12.97 1.28 18.94
C SER A 104 11.80 2.24 18.74
N GLU A 105 11.78 3.00 17.65
CA GLU A 105 10.74 3.99 17.33
C GLU A 105 9.46 3.36 16.77
N LEU A 106 9.59 2.35 15.90
CA LEU A 106 8.44 1.73 15.22
C LEU A 106 7.87 0.53 15.96
N LYS A 107 8.64 -0.10 16.85
CA LYS A 107 8.20 -1.25 17.66
C LYS A 107 7.02 -0.90 18.56
N THR A 108 6.85 0.38 18.90
CA THR A 108 5.74 0.87 19.72
C THR A 108 4.54 1.38 18.91
N VAL A 109 4.55 1.23 17.58
CA VAL A 109 3.44 1.73 16.75
C VAL A 109 2.27 0.76 16.76
N LEU A 110 2.57 -0.52 16.54
CA LEU A 110 1.57 -1.58 16.36
C LEU A 110 1.27 -2.29 17.68
N LEU A 111 -0.02 -2.50 17.96
CA LEU A 111 -0.47 -3.32 19.07
C LEU A 111 -0.02 -4.77 18.88
N LYS A 112 0.58 -5.35 19.92
CA LYS A 112 0.88 -6.77 20.00
C LYS A 112 -0.30 -7.52 20.63
N ILE A 113 -0.79 -8.55 19.94
CA ILE A 113 -1.85 -9.43 20.44
C ILE A 113 -1.24 -10.56 21.29
N LYS A 114 -0.09 -11.08 20.86
CA LYS A 114 0.72 -12.11 21.56
C LYS A 114 2.21 -11.80 21.34
N PRO A 115 3.15 -12.43 22.06
CA PRO A 115 4.57 -12.34 21.73
C PRO A 115 4.81 -12.58 20.24
N GLU A 116 5.51 -11.65 19.58
CA GLU A 116 5.80 -11.66 18.13
C GLU A 116 4.59 -11.66 17.18
N VAL A 117 3.37 -11.46 17.69
CA VAL A 117 2.14 -11.42 16.91
C VAL A 117 1.50 -10.03 17.01
N TYR A 118 1.47 -9.34 15.87
CA TYR A 118 0.95 -7.99 15.74
C TYR A 118 -0.51 -7.97 15.27
N THR A 119 -1.16 -6.84 15.48
CA THR A 119 -2.48 -6.55 14.95
C THR A 119 -2.56 -6.68 13.42
N ASN A 120 -3.73 -7.03 12.92
CA ASN A 120 -4.12 -7.05 11.51
C ASN A 120 -5.26 -6.06 11.21
N ARG A 121 -5.49 -5.12 12.14
CA ARG A 121 -6.45 -4.01 12.05
C ARG A 121 -5.78 -2.76 11.52
N LEU A 122 -6.58 -1.78 11.11
CA LEU A 122 -6.23 -0.52 10.43
C LEU A 122 -4.80 0.01 10.63
N ALA A 123 -4.29 0.06 11.86
CA ALA A 123 -2.91 0.48 12.14
C ALA A 123 -1.85 -0.28 11.31
N PHE A 124 -2.03 -1.57 11.11
CA PHE A 124 -1.12 -2.43 10.34
C PHE A 124 -1.10 -2.05 8.85
N GLN A 125 -2.27 -1.78 8.30
CA GLN A 125 -2.48 -1.38 6.92
C GLN A 125 -1.86 0.00 6.67
N LEU A 126 -2.08 0.94 7.60
CA LEU A 126 -1.48 2.26 7.54
C LEU A 126 0.05 2.19 7.64
N CYS A 127 0.58 1.28 8.46
CA CYS A 127 2.02 0.98 8.53
C CYS A 127 2.61 0.58 7.17
N ILE A 128 1.94 -0.33 6.45
CA ILE A 128 2.36 -0.75 5.10
C ILE A 128 2.30 0.43 4.12
N ILE A 129 1.20 1.20 4.13
CA ILE A 129 1.00 2.35 3.24
C ILE A 129 2.09 3.41 3.47
N VAL A 130 2.34 3.80 4.73
CA VAL A 130 3.38 4.79 5.06
C VAL A 130 4.76 4.27 4.67
N LYS A 131 5.08 2.99 4.93
CA LYS A 131 6.35 2.39 4.51
C LYS A 131 6.55 2.48 3.00
N LEU A 132 5.59 2.02 2.20
CA LEU A 132 5.72 2.05 0.74
C LEU A 132 5.78 3.49 0.21
N MET A 133 4.89 4.35 0.72
CA MET A 133 4.81 5.74 0.26
C MET A 133 6.06 6.53 0.60
N SER A 134 6.74 6.24 1.73
CA SER A 134 8.02 6.89 2.06
C SER A 134 9.12 6.65 1.04
N LYS A 135 9.11 5.51 0.34
CA LYS A 135 10.05 5.22 -0.75
C LYS A 135 9.61 5.90 -2.05
N ILE A 136 8.31 5.92 -2.33
CA ILE A 136 7.78 6.57 -3.54
C ILE A 136 7.99 8.09 -3.48
N ASN A 137 7.52 8.70 -2.40
CA ASN A 137 7.55 10.14 -2.16
C ASN A 137 7.87 10.41 -0.68
N ASN A 138 9.13 10.74 -0.41
CA ASN A 138 9.64 11.04 0.93
C ASN A 138 9.15 12.40 1.49
N ASN A 139 8.54 13.25 0.64
CA ASN A 139 7.97 14.55 1.01
C ASN A 139 6.44 14.49 1.15
N TYR A 140 5.82 13.31 1.02
CA TYR A 140 4.39 13.17 1.15
C TYR A 140 3.92 13.53 2.57
N THR A 141 2.93 14.42 2.64
CA THR A 141 2.38 14.88 3.92
C THR A 141 1.14 14.09 4.29
N TYR A 142 1.21 13.34 5.40
CA TYR A 142 0.09 12.54 5.91
C TYR A 142 -0.89 13.33 6.79
N ARG A 143 -1.01 14.66 6.61
CA ARG A 143 -1.83 15.52 7.49
C ARG A 143 -3.29 15.08 7.50
N ASP A 144 -3.88 14.90 6.32
CA ASP A 144 -5.29 14.55 6.19
C ASP A 144 -5.55 13.13 6.69
N LEU A 145 -4.68 12.19 6.33
CA LEU A 145 -4.77 10.81 6.81
C LEU A 145 -4.69 10.72 8.35
N ARG A 146 -3.75 11.46 8.95
CA ARG A 146 -3.62 11.55 10.41
C ARG A 146 -4.86 12.16 11.05
N ASN A 147 -5.41 13.24 10.48
CA ASN A 147 -6.59 13.90 11.00
C ASN A 147 -7.82 13.00 10.90
N SER A 148 -7.97 12.27 9.79
CA SER A 148 -9.03 11.27 9.62
C SER A 148 -8.94 10.16 10.65
N VAL A 149 -7.76 9.58 10.89
CA VAL A 149 -7.58 8.55 11.93
C VAL A 149 -7.92 9.10 13.32
N LYS A 150 -7.56 10.36 13.61
CA LYS A 150 -7.93 10.99 14.89
C LYS A 150 -9.44 11.17 15.06
N LYS A 151 -10.16 11.53 14.00
CA LYS A 151 -11.62 11.66 14.03
C LYS A 151 -12.35 10.35 14.27
N LEU A 152 -11.70 9.21 14.00
CA LEU A 152 -12.24 7.89 14.30
C LEU A 152 -12.15 7.52 15.78
N LEU A 153 -11.38 8.24 16.60
CA LEU A 153 -11.17 7.90 18.00
C LEU A 153 -12.27 8.49 18.87
N ASP A 154 -12.95 7.65 19.64
CA ASP A 154 -13.84 8.06 20.73
C ASP A 154 -13.63 7.17 21.97
N GLU A 155 -14.47 7.35 22.99
CA GLU A 155 -14.41 6.56 24.24
C GLU A 155 -14.64 5.06 24.00
N SER A 156 -15.46 4.70 23.01
CA SER A 156 -15.81 3.32 22.65
C SER A 156 -14.82 2.67 21.68
N THR A 157 -14.12 3.48 20.87
CA THR A 157 -13.17 3.08 19.84
C THR A 157 -11.78 3.71 20.06
N PRO A 158 -11.10 3.37 21.17
CA PRO A 158 -9.78 3.92 21.46
C PRO A 158 -8.73 3.46 20.44
N ALA A 159 -7.53 4.04 20.46
CA ALA A 159 -6.46 3.72 19.49
C ALA A 159 -6.13 2.21 19.41
N THR A 160 -6.26 1.50 20.52
CA THR A 160 -6.08 0.03 20.61
C THR A 160 -7.15 -0.73 19.84
N TYR A 161 -8.38 -0.20 19.75
CA TYR A 161 -9.46 -0.76 18.93
C TYR A 161 -9.04 -0.86 17.47
N TYR A 162 -8.33 0.14 16.93
CA TYR A 162 -7.79 0.16 15.57
C TYR A 162 -6.44 -0.53 15.42
N GLY A 163 -5.88 -1.06 16.51
CA GLY A 163 -4.62 -1.80 16.52
C GLY A 163 -3.37 -0.94 16.71
N PHE A 164 -3.49 0.34 17.08
CA PHE A 164 -2.35 1.11 17.55
C PHE A 164 -2.03 0.75 19.00
N GLN A 165 -0.77 0.86 19.44
CA GLN A 165 -0.46 0.62 20.84
C GLN A 165 -1.11 1.66 21.77
N ASN A 166 -1.13 2.92 21.36
CA ASN A 166 -1.72 4.04 22.08
C ASN A 166 -1.96 5.23 21.11
N GLN A 167 -2.47 6.36 21.60
CA GLN A 167 -2.69 7.54 20.74
C GLN A 167 -1.38 8.19 20.24
N GLU A 168 -0.30 8.09 21.01
CA GLU A 168 1.02 8.61 20.62
C GLU A 168 1.58 7.85 19.41
N ALA A 169 1.32 6.54 19.33
CA ALA A 169 1.70 5.68 18.21
C ALA A 169 1.16 6.17 16.86
N ILE A 170 -0.02 6.80 16.84
CA ILE A 170 -0.60 7.40 15.63
C ILE A 170 0.28 8.55 15.16
N GLN A 171 0.75 9.39 16.10
CA GLN A 171 1.65 10.49 15.75
C GLN A 171 3.00 9.96 15.29
N LYS A 172 3.54 8.94 15.97
CA LYS A 172 4.80 8.29 15.59
C LYS A 172 4.72 7.80 14.15
N LEU A 173 3.71 7.00 13.80
CA LEU A 173 3.54 6.44 12.46
C LEU A 173 3.66 7.51 11.36
N PHE A 174 2.96 8.64 11.50
CA PHE A 174 2.92 9.69 10.47
C PHE A 174 4.02 10.74 10.57
N LYS A 175 4.76 10.79 11.69
CA LYS A 175 5.96 11.63 11.85
C LYS A 175 7.23 10.92 11.41
N VAL A 176 7.21 9.60 11.27
CA VAL A 176 8.39 8.87 10.82
C VAL A 176 8.71 9.31 9.40
N LYS A 177 9.73 10.18 9.26
CA LYS A 177 10.53 10.27 8.04
C LYS A 177 11.21 8.91 7.94
N ILE A 178 10.54 7.92 7.34
CA ILE A 178 11.09 6.58 7.19
C ILE A 178 12.29 6.70 6.28
N LEU A 179 13.44 6.89 6.93
CA LEU A 179 14.78 6.99 6.37
C LEU A 179 14.96 8.19 5.43
N LYS A 180 15.92 9.05 5.76
CA LYS A 180 16.56 9.93 4.78
C LYS A 180 17.22 9.05 3.71
N ASP A 181 16.43 8.55 2.78
CA ASP A 181 16.93 7.90 1.59
C ASP A 181 16.63 8.86 0.44
N ASN A 182 17.69 9.38 -0.18
CA ASN A 182 17.61 10.37 -1.25
C ASN A 182 17.08 9.77 -2.56
N SER A 183 16.70 8.49 -2.57
CA SER A 183 16.16 7.78 -3.71
C SER A 183 14.63 7.81 -3.73
N SER A 184 14.01 9.00 -3.84
CA SER A 184 12.58 9.10 -4.16
C SER A 184 12.36 8.80 -5.65
N LEU A 185 11.25 8.14 -5.99
CA LEU A 185 10.85 7.97 -7.40
C LEU A 185 10.42 9.29 -8.05
N ILE A 186 10.00 10.26 -7.24
CA ILE A 186 9.59 11.59 -7.71
C ILE A 186 10.77 12.53 -7.47
N LEU A 187 11.36 13.01 -8.56
CA LEU A 187 12.27 14.14 -8.52
C LEU A 187 11.42 15.41 -8.41
N TYR A 188 11.66 16.19 -7.37
CA TYR A 188 11.07 17.51 -7.17
C TYR A 188 11.92 18.59 -7.82
#